data_AF-A0A813P344-F1
#
_entry.id   AF-A0A813P344-F1
#
_cell.length_a   1.000
_cell.length_b   1.000
_cell.length_c   1.000
_cell.angle_alpha   90.00
_cell.angle_beta   90.00
_cell.angle_gamma   90.00
#
_symmetry.space_group_name_H-M   'P 1'
#
loop_
_entity.id
_entity.type
_entity.pdbx_description
1 polymer ?
#
loop_
_entity_poly.entity_id
_entity_poly.type
_entity_poly.pdbx_seq_one_letter_code
_entity_poly.pdbx_strand_id
1 'polypeptide(L)'
;MISLKGIDDYSTPVPTFSILTYNCLASNLAEAQYFPKTNPAYLDFSYRSKLFERELQSFNADIVCLQEMHKDDLRRWLNPFLSQLGYGEGIFAERGGDKAKDGVVIFFKRDKFKLINQHRLGYFDSAQEQFPKEKTLATYNAALFCLLQIQNSKTSTSDKKEEQIWICTTHLNWNHSLPATQLFQIRTLFSELSRLNKETHDSPFVIVGDFNSKPDSIVHDYIKNGVLTDTADYYSKVREVYLPLFNDDPTKTTKYLTEPHTYKKALESAYNDNTFLMPFTTRIVNHFCGTIDYIYYQRDRIRPRQLLNALYNDGEQAKRDDFTLPNEQHPSDHLPLMAEFVLLPSSSTNDNISESKK
;
A
#
# COMPACT_ATOMS: atom_id res chain seq x y z
N MET A 1 19.12 5.29 -3.40
CA MET A 1 18.04 6.06 -2.75
C MET A 1 18.28 7.54 -3.02
N ILE A 2 17.22 8.31 -3.27
CA ILE A 2 17.19 9.77 -3.31
C ILE A 2 17.05 10.26 -1.86
N SER A 3 17.97 11.08 -1.37
CA SER A 3 17.83 11.72 -0.04
C SER A 3 16.96 12.96 -0.12
N LEU A 4 16.00 13.08 0.80
CA LEU A 4 15.15 14.26 0.93
C LEU A 4 15.76 15.25 1.93
N LYS A 5 15.73 16.55 1.61
CA LYS A 5 16.37 17.60 2.42
C LYS A 5 15.55 17.89 3.70
N GLY A 6 16.25 18.26 4.79
CA GLY A 6 15.65 18.84 6.01
C GLY A 6 15.31 17.85 7.13
N ILE A 7 15.85 16.63 7.10
CA ILE A 7 15.55 15.56 8.08
C ILE A 7 16.77 15.17 8.94
N ASP A 8 17.98 15.62 8.58
CA ASP A 8 19.19 15.38 9.39
C ASP A 8 19.37 16.44 10.50
N ASP A 9 18.42 17.36 10.68
CA ASP A 9 18.48 18.48 11.64
C ASP A 9 17.93 18.13 13.04
N TYR A 10 17.59 16.86 13.32
CA TYR A 10 17.15 16.47 14.66
C TYR A 10 18.34 16.40 15.63
N SER A 11 18.27 17.17 16.71
CA SER A 11 19.29 17.20 17.77
C SER A 11 19.38 15.88 18.58
N THR A 12 18.38 15.00 18.46
CA THR A 12 18.33 13.67 19.08
C THR A 12 18.13 12.57 18.03
N PRO A 13 18.68 11.36 18.25
CA PRO A 13 18.44 10.23 17.36
C PRO A 13 16.94 9.88 17.32
N VAL A 14 16.33 10.00 16.15
CA VAL A 14 14.94 9.64 15.88
C VAL A 14 14.86 8.22 15.31
N PRO A 15 13.84 7.41 15.67
CA PRO A 15 13.69 6.07 15.10
C PRO A 15 13.50 6.14 13.59
N THR A 16 14.21 5.29 12.85
CA THR A 16 14.10 5.19 11.40
C THR A 16 13.78 3.76 10.97
N PHE A 17 13.08 3.64 9.85
CA PHE A 17 12.80 2.35 9.24
C PHE A 17 12.61 2.51 7.74
N SER A 18 12.95 1.47 6.99
CA SER A 18 12.64 1.37 5.56
C SER A 18 11.51 0.39 5.29
N ILE A 19 10.67 0.73 4.32
CA ILE A 19 9.57 -0.11 3.85
C ILE A 19 9.63 -0.25 2.34
N LEU A 20 9.53 -1.49 1.85
CA LEU A 20 9.40 -1.86 0.45
C LEU A 20 7.96 -2.33 0.20
N THR A 21 7.33 -1.88 -0.87
CA THR A 21 6.10 -2.46 -1.41
C THR A 21 6.32 -2.93 -2.84
N TYR A 22 5.87 -4.15 -3.15
CA TYR A 22 6.06 -4.72 -4.48
C TYR A 22 5.01 -5.80 -4.81
N ASN A 23 4.15 -5.57 -5.82
CA ASN A 23 3.33 -6.62 -6.40
C ASN A 23 4.24 -7.60 -7.15
N CYS A 24 4.26 -8.86 -6.72
CA CYS A 24 5.29 -9.82 -7.15
C CYS A 24 4.92 -10.68 -8.37
N LEU A 25 3.72 -10.49 -8.94
CA LEU A 25 3.14 -11.31 -10.00
C LEU A 25 3.15 -12.80 -9.64
N ALA A 26 2.04 -13.29 -9.09
CA ALA A 26 1.93 -14.66 -8.59
C ALA A 26 2.38 -15.67 -9.66
N SER A 27 3.02 -16.76 -9.25
CA SER A 27 3.53 -17.78 -10.17
C SER A 27 2.45 -18.34 -11.11
N ASN A 28 1.21 -18.42 -10.64
CA ASN A 28 0.06 -18.87 -11.40
C ASN A 28 -0.62 -17.77 -12.27
N LEU A 29 -0.11 -16.54 -12.26
CA LEU A 29 -0.63 -15.42 -13.05
C LEU A 29 0.32 -15.01 -14.19
N ALA A 30 1.58 -15.43 -14.13
CA ALA A 30 2.62 -15.16 -15.14
C ALA A 30 2.47 -16.00 -16.43
N GLU A 31 1.29 -15.98 -17.04
CA GLU A 31 1.01 -16.73 -18.27
C GLU A 31 1.28 -15.92 -19.54
N ALA A 32 1.87 -16.56 -20.55
CA ALA A 32 2.27 -15.90 -21.81
C ALA A 32 1.11 -15.19 -22.54
N GLN A 33 -0.14 -15.61 -22.32
CA GLN A 33 -1.33 -14.96 -22.89
C GLN A 33 -1.55 -13.55 -22.35
N TYR A 34 -1.15 -13.27 -21.10
CA TYR A 34 -1.24 -11.95 -20.49
C TYR A 34 0.01 -11.10 -20.74
N PHE A 35 1.13 -11.74 -21.11
CA PHE A 35 2.42 -11.10 -21.36
C PHE A 35 3.00 -11.45 -22.75
N PRO A 36 2.28 -11.17 -23.85
CA PRO A 36 2.65 -11.63 -25.19
C PRO A 36 3.96 -11.02 -25.73
N LYS A 37 4.45 -9.94 -25.11
CA LYS A 37 5.70 -9.27 -25.47
C LYS A 37 6.89 -9.67 -24.60
N THR A 38 6.66 -10.50 -23.57
CA THR A 38 7.73 -11.02 -22.71
C THR A 38 8.22 -12.35 -23.26
N ASN A 39 9.54 -12.55 -23.32
CA ASN A 39 10.09 -13.88 -23.63
C ASN A 39 9.61 -14.89 -22.56
N PRO A 40 8.97 -16.01 -22.94
CA PRO A 40 8.47 -16.99 -21.98
C PRO A 40 9.50 -17.51 -20.98
N ALA A 41 10.79 -17.55 -21.35
CA ALA A 41 11.86 -17.92 -20.43
C ALA A 41 11.97 -16.97 -19.22
N TYR A 42 11.58 -15.70 -19.38
CA TYR A 42 11.58 -14.69 -18.33
C TYR A 42 10.27 -14.69 -17.51
N LEU A 43 9.23 -15.38 -17.98
CA LEU A 43 8.00 -15.62 -17.20
C LEU A 43 8.15 -16.78 -16.23
N ASP A 44 9.06 -17.71 -16.53
CA ASP A 44 9.32 -18.88 -15.70
C ASP A 44 9.67 -18.49 -14.26
N PHE A 45 8.98 -19.10 -13.31
CA PHE A 45 9.12 -18.77 -11.90
C PHE A 45 10.55 -19.01 -11.38
N SER A 46 11.28 -20.01 -11.90
CA SER A 46 12.67 -20.25 -11.50
C SER A 46 13.60 -19.12 -11.95
N TYR A 47 13.29 -18.44 -13.07
CA TYR A 47 14.01 -17.26 -13.51
C TYR A 47 13.63 -16.04 -12.67
N ARG A 48 12.33 -15.74 -12.55
CA ARG A 48 11.81 -14.58 -11.83
C ARG A 48 12.21 -14.58 -10.36
N SER A 49 12.11 -15.74 -9.69
CA SER A 49 12.51 -15.88 -8.28
C SER A 49 13.96 -15.50 -8.03
N LYS A 50 14.90 -15.78 -8.96
CA LYS A 50 16.31 -15.39 -8.82
C LYS A 50 16.56 -13.90 -8.98
N LEU A 51 15.80 -13.22 -9.83
CA LEU A 51 15.83 -11.76 -9.89
C LEU A 51 15.23 -11.15 -8.61
N PHE A 52 14.09 -11.66 -8.15
CA PHE A 52 13.48 -11.26 -6.88
C PHE A 52 14.44 -11.41 -5.70
N GLU A 53 15.15 -12.53 -5.60
CA GLU A 53 16.16 -12.75 -4.55
C GLU A 53 17.22 -11.64 -4.56
N ARG A 54 17.77 -11.31 -5.74
CA ARG A 54 18.79 -10.26 -5.90
C ARG A 54 18.26 -8.87 -5.55
N GLU A 55 17.05 -8.54 -6.00
CA GLU A 55 16.41 -7.27 -5.70
C GLU A 55 16.14 -7.11 -4.20
N LEU A 56 15.51 -8.09 -3.57
CA LEU A 56 15.21 -8.06 -2.13
C LEU A 56 16.49 -7.99 -1.27
N GLN A 57 17.55 -8.71 -1.66
CA GLN A 57 18.86 -8.59 -1.02
C GLN A 57 19.47 -7.20 -1.17
N SER A 58 19.35 -6.61 -2.35
CA SER A 58 19.94 -5.29 -2.65
C SER A 58 19.18 -4.17 -1.94
N PHE A 59 17.85 -4.24 -1.90
CA PHE A 59 17.02 -3.27 -1.19
C PHE A 59 17.20 -3.37 0.33
N ASN A 60 17.28 -4.59 0.87
CA ASN A 60 17.51 -4.86 2.30
C ASN A 60 16.58 -4.04 3.22
N ALA A 61 15.34 -3.83 2.80
CA ALA A 61 14.36 -2.99 3.49
C ALA A 61 14.02 -3.57 4.87
N ASP A 62 13.70 -2.73 5.85
CA ASP A 62 13.43 -3.24 7.19
C ASP A 62 12.06 -3.96 7.29
N ILE A 63 11.11 -3.51 6.47
CA ILE A 63 9.78 -4.08 6.28
C ILE A 63 9.56 -4.31 4.78
N VAL A 64 9.02 -5.47 4.41
CA VAL A 64 8.71 -5.83 3.02
C VAL A 64 7.24 -6.23 2.93
N CYS A 65 6.47 -5.52 2.11
CA CYS A 65 5.06 -5.75 1.85
C CYS A 65 4.89 -6.21 0.41
N LEU A 66 4.35 -7.41 0.19
CA LEU A 66 4.17 -7.95 -1.16
C LEU A 66 2.70 -8.24 -1.43
N GLN A 67 2.30 -8.00 -2.67
CA GLN A 67 0.99 -8.35 -3.22
C GLN A 67 1.14 -9.49 -4.22
N GLU A 68 0.05 -10.22 -4.48
CA GLU A 68 0.02 -11.41 -5.35
C GLU A 68 1.00 -12.51 -4.93
N MET A 69 1.23 -12.66 -3.63
CA MET A 69 2.12 -13.70 -3.13
C MET A 69 1.43 -15.06 -3.15
N HIS A 70 1.89 -15.98 -4.00
CA HIS A 70 1.39 -17.35 -4.04
C HIS A 70 1.75 -18.13 -2.76
N LYS A 71 0.77 -18.80 -2.16
CA LYS A 71 0.86 -19.43 -0.84
C LYS A 71 1.96 -20.50 -0.74
N ASP A 72 2.08 -21.34 -1.75
CA ASP A 72 3.08 -22.41 -1.74
C ASP A 72 4.49 -21.88 -1.98
N ASP A 73 4.63 -20.78 -2.71
CA ASP A 73 5.92 -20.17 -3.03
C ASP A 73 6.41 -19.35 -1.84
N LEU A 74 5.49 -18.67 -1.15
CA LEU A 74 5.75 -18.08 0.15
C LEU A 74 6.37 -19.10 1.12
N ARG A 75 5.71 -20.24 1.28
CA ARG A 75 6.13 -21.27 2.24
C ARG A 75 7.44 -21.94 1.85
N ARG A 76 7.59 -22.35 0.58
CA ARG A 76 8.70 -23.21 0.14
C ARG A 76 9.93 -22.45 -0.31
N TRP A 77 9.79 -21.20 -0.73
CA TRP A 77 10.87 -20.39 -1.28
C TRP A 77 11.11 -19.11 -0.47
N LEU A 78 10.14 -18.21 -0.39
CA LEU A 78 10.41 -16.85 0.09
C LEU A 78 10.66 -16.80 1.60
N ASN A 79 9.89 -17.54 2.41
CA ASN A 79 10.11 -17.64 3.86
C ASN A 79 11.53 -18.17 4.19
N PRO A 80 11.98 -19.32 3.63
CA PRO A 80 13.35 -19.79 3.81
C PRO A 80 14.41 -18.78 3.40
N PHE A 81 14.21 -18.11 2.26
CA PHE A 81 15.16 -17.13 1.74
C PHE A 81 15.26 -15.88 2.64
N LEU A 82 14.14 -15.22 2.93
CA LEU A 82 14.14 -14.02 3.78
C LEU A 82 14.54 -14.33 5.22
N SER A 83 14.31 -15.54 5.72
CA SER A 83 14.83 -15.94 7.02
C SER A 83 16.36 -15.88 7.10
N GLN A 84 17.07 -16.19 6.00
CA GLN A 84 18.54 -16.06 5.92
C GLN A 84 19.00 -14.60 5.92
N LEU A 85 18.13 -13.67 5.49
CA LEU A 85 18.37 -12.23 5.52
C LEU A 85 17.91 -11.57 6.84
N GLY A 86 17.48 -12.36 7.83
CA GLY A 86 17.13 -11.87 9.16
C GLY A 86 15.65 -11.51 9.36
N TYR A 87 14.78 -11.74 8.38
CA TYR A 87 13.34 -11.48 8.51
C TYR A 87 12.60 -12.60 9.22
N GLY A 88 11.54 -12.25 9.95
CA GLY A 88 10.57 -13.20 10.49
C GLY A 88 9.87 -14.01 9.41
N GLU A 89 9.10 -15.03 9.83
CA GLU A 89 8.14 -15.67 8.92
C GLU A 89 7.11 -14.63 8.45
N GLY A 90 6.78 -14.64 7.15
CA GLY A 90 5.86 -13.67 6.58
C GLY A 90 4.45 -13.82 7.13
N ILE A 91 3.87 -12.71 7.60
CA ILE A 91 2.46 -12.68 8.00
C ILE A 91 1.62 -12.58 6.73
N PHE A 92 0.80 -13.59 6.47
CA PHE A 92 0.08 -13.74 5.21
C PHE A 92 -1.43 -13.58 5.40
N ALA A 93 -2.05 -12.77 4.54
CA ALA A 93 -3.49 -12.70 4.37
C ALA A 93 -3.85 -13.18 2.97
N GLU A 94 -4.41 -14.38 2.90
CA GLU A 94 -4.97 -14.96 1.66
C GLU A 94 -6.16 -14.13 1.20
N ARG A 95 -6.31 -13.95 -0.12
CA ARG A 95 -7.56 -13.47 -0.70
C ARG A 95 -8.71 -14.41 -0.32
N GLY A 96 -9.93 -13.88 -0.30
CA GLY A 96 -11.12 -14.70 -0.08
C GLY A 96 -11.41 -15.67 -1.22
N GLY A 97 -12.34 -16.58 -0.98
CA GLY A 97 -12.84 -17.54 -1.98
C GLY A 97 -12.04 -18.84 -2.04
N ASP A 98 -12.74 -19.95 -2.26
CA ASP A 98 -12.20 -21.32 -2.12
C ASP A 98 -11.06 -21.68 -3.08
N LYS A 99 -10.83 -20.85 -4.11
CA LYS A 99 -9.78 -21.03 -5.11
C LYS A 99 -8.65 -20.01 -4.99
N ALA A 100 -8.65 -19.16 -3.96
CA ALA A 100 -7.56 -18.24 -3.73
C ALA A 100 -6.26 -19.03 -3.57
N LYS A 101 -5.23 -18.61 -4.32
CA LYS A 101 -3.89 -19.19 -4.24
C LYS A 101 -2.85 -18.16 -3.82
N ASP A 102 -3.24 -16.91 -3.83
CA ASP A 102 -2.42 -15.74 -3.60
C ASP A 102 -3.04 -14.81 -2.55
N GLY A 103 -2.25 -13.84 -2.11
CA GLY A 103 -2.67 -12.86 -1.13
C GLY A 103 -1.62 -11.78 -0.93
N VAL A 104 -1.72 -11.09 0.21
CA VAL A 104 -0.76 -10.07 0.62
C VAL A 104 0.06 -10.58 1.81
N VAL A 105 1.33 -10.19 1.88
CA VAL A 105 2.24 -10.60 2.95
C VAL A 105 3.06 -9.44 3.49
N ILE A 106 3.30 -9.43 4.80
CA ILE A 106 4.23 -8.50 5.46
C ILE A 106 5.36 -9.29 6.11
N PHE A 107 6.59 -8.91 5.80
CA PHE A 107 7.82 -9.33 6.47
C PHE A 107 8.45 -8.16 7.20
N PHE A 108 9.16 -8.44 8.28
CA PHE A 108 9.95 -7.45 9.02
C PHE A 108 11.20 -8.10 9.62
N LYS A 109 12.28 -7.32 9.77
CA LYS A 109 13.53 -7.80 10.39
C LYS A 109 13.34 -8.06 11.89
N ARG A 110 13.78 -9.24 12.36
CA ARG A 110 13.57 -9.73 13.73
C ARG A 110 14.29 -8.90 14.79
N ASP A 111 15.42 -8.31 14.44
CA ASP A 111 16.27 -7.49 15.31
C ASP A 111 15.76 -6.04 15.46
N LYS A 112 14.90 -5.59 14.53
CA LYS A 112 14.33 -4.23 14.52
C LYS A 112 12.87 -4.16 14.95
N PHE A 113 12.07 -5.21 14.73
CA PHE A 113 10.64 -5.17 15.01
C PHE A 113 10.16 -6.37 15.81
N LYS A 114 9.18 -6.12 16.69
CA LYS A 114 8.36 -7.16 17.31
C LYS A 114 6.92 -6.99 16.84
N LEU A 115 6.29 -8.07 16.38
CA LEU A 115 4.85 -8.08 16.13
C LEU A 115 4.08 -7.99 17.45
N ILE A 116 3.17 -7.02 17.55
CA ILE A 116 2.28 -6.82 18.71
C ILE A 116 0.87 -7.29 18.39
N ASN A 117 0.37 -6.95 17.22
CA ASN A 117 -0.96 -7.33 16.76
C ASN A 117 -0.98 -7.51 15.24
N GLN A 118 -1.90 -8.32 14.74
CA GLN A 118 -2.17 -8.46 13.32
C GLN A 118 -3.68 -8.56 13.07
N HIS A 119 -4.13 -8.03 11.95
CA HIS A 119 -5.53 -8.08 11.56
C HIS A 119 -5.67 -8.26 10.04
N ARG A 120 -6.45 -9.24 9.63
CA ARG A 120 -6.83 -9.45 8.22
C ARG A 120 -8.19 -8.81 7.99
N LEU A 121 -8.26 -7.97 6.96
CA LEU A 121 -9.51 -7.42 6.45
C LEU A 121 -9.87 -8.11 5.13
N GLY A 122 -10.97 -8.86 5.10
CA GLY A 122 -11.55 -9.42 3.88
C GLY A 122 -12.67 -8.52 3.36
N TYR A 123 -12.49 -7.91 2.19
CA TYR A 123 -13.50 -6.98 1.65
C TYR A 123 -14.82 -7.67 1.29
N PHE A 124 -14.75 -8.96 0.91
CA PHE A 124 -15.93 -9.78 0.66
C PHE A 124 -16.84 -9.85 1.90
N ASP A 125 -16.25 -10.15 3.06
CA ASP A 125 -16.99 -10.34 4.32
C ASP A 125 -17.66 -9.02 4.74
N SER A 126 -16.93 -7.90 4.65
CA SER A 126 -17.47 -6.57 4.93
C SER A 126 -18.59 -6.17 3.96
N ALA A 127 -18.48 -6.51 2.68
CA ALA A 127 -19.52 -6.23 1.70
C ALA A 127 -20.77 -7.08 1.94
N GLN A 128 -20.63 -8.36 2.30
CA GLN A 128 -21.74 -9.22 2.65
C GLN A 128 -22.46 -8.75 3.91
N GLU A 129 -21.73 -8.23 4.89
CA GLU A 129 -22.32 -7.67 6.11
C GLU A 129 -23.07 -6.36 5.82
N GLN A 130 -22.44 -5.42 5.11
CA GLN A 130 -23.00 -4.09 4.92
C GLN A 130 -24.03 -4.01 3.78
N PHE A 131 -23.79 -4.73 2.68
CA PHE A 131 -24.58 -4.69 1.45
C PHE A 131 -24.80 -6.10 0.85
N PRO A 132 -25.46 -7.03 1.56
CA PRO A 132 -25.59 -8.44 1.16
C PRO A 132 -26.22 -8.67 -0.23
N LYS A 133 -27.01 -7.71 -0.73
CA LYS A 133 -27.68 -7.80 -2.03
C LYS A 133 -26.81 -7.31 -3.20
N GLU A 134 -25.72 -6.58 -2.94
CA GLU A 134 -24.87 -5.99 -3.97
C GLU A 134 -23.62 -6.82 -4.21
N LYS A 135 -23.70 -7.71 -5.20
CA LYS A 135 -22.63 -8.66 -5.49
C LYS A 135 -21.38 -8.00 -6.07
N THR A 136 -21.49 -6.83 -6.70
CA THR A 136 -20.33 -6.16 -7.31
C THR A 136 -19.36 -5.61 -6.26
N LEU A 137 -19.84 -5.32 -5.04
CA LEU A 137 -18.99 -4.89 -3.92
C LEU A 137 -18.28 -6.07 -3.25
N ALA A 138 -18.91 -7.26 -3.24
CA ALA A 138 -18.41 -8.47 -2.61
C ALA A 138 -17.29 -9.15 -3.42
N THR A 139 -16.11 -8.54 -3.37
CA THR A 139 -14.89 -8.99 -4.04
C THR A 139 -13.92 -9.64 -3.06
N TYR A 140 -13.17 -10.63 -3.52
CA TYR A 140 -12.30 -11.44 -2.69
C TYR A 140 -10.94 -10.82 -2.35
N ASN A 141 -10.73 -9.55 -2.67
CA ASN A 141 -9.55 -8.80 -2.27
C ASN A 141 -9.38 -8.78 -0.73
N ALA A 142 -8.17 -8.48 -0.26
CA ALA A 142 -7.86 -8.42 1.16
C ALA A 142 -6.83 -7.32 1.47
N ALA A 143 -6.84 -6.89 2.74
CA ALA A 143 -5.78 -6.10 3.34
C ALA A 143 -5.25 -6.80 4.61
N LEU A 144 -4.00 -6.52 4.96
CA LEU A 144 -3.33 -7.02 6.15
C LEU A 144 -2.73 -5.86 6.93
N PHE A 145 -3.06 -5.81 8.21
CA PHE A 145 -2.52 -4.87 9.18
C PHE A 145 -1.60 -5.60 10.15
N CYS A 146 -0.41 -5.06 10.39
CA CYS A 146 0.51 -5.52 11.43
C CYS A 146 0.92 -4.32 12.30
N LEU A 147 0.65 -4.40 13.59
CA LEU A 147 1.17 -3.45 14.57
C LEU A 147 2.55 -3.93 14.99
N LEU A 148 3.57 -3.16 14.60
CA LEU A 148 4.96 -3.46 14.87
C LEU A 148 5.49 -2.51 15.94
N GLN A 149 6.18 -3.08 16.92
CA GLN A 149 6.96 -2.35 17.91
C GLN A 149 8.39 -2.24 17.41
N ILE A 150 8.90 -1.02 17.26
CA ILE A 150 10.32 -0.78 16.97
C ILE A 150 11.14 -1.17 18.20
N GLN A 151 12.22 -1.91 17.97
CA GLN A 151 13.16 -2.36 19.01
C GLN A 151 14.41 -1.49 19.02
N ASN A 152 15.08 -1.44 20.17
CA ASN A 152 16.39 -0.79 20.35
C ASN A 152 16.42 0.68 19.93
N SER A 153 15.28 1.37 20.01
CA SER A 153 15.25 2.81 19.85
C SER A 153 16.14 3.44 20.91
N LYS A 154 17.06 4.32 20.49
CA LYS A 154 17.91 5.08 21.39
C LYS A 154 17.17 6.28 22.01
N THR A 155 15.86 6.42 21.77
CA THR A 155 15.06 7.48 22.37
C THR A 155 14.88 7.20 23.86
N SER A 156 15.30 8.15 24.68
CA SER A 156 15.25 8.09 26.15
C SER A 156 13.82 8.14 26.74
N THR A 157 12.78 7.90 25.94
CA THR A 157 11.38 7.96 26.38
C THR A 157 10.95 6.62 26.96
N SER A 158 10.36 6.65 28.16
CA SER A 158 9.93 5.46 28.90
C SER A 158 8.70 4.76 28.31
N ASP A 159 8.00 5.40 27.36
CA ASP A 159 6.77 4.86 26.77
C ASP A 159 7.05 4.05 25.50
N LYS A 160 7.26 2.74 25.69
CA LYS A 160 7.38 1.77 24.58
C LYS A 160 6.22 1.85 23.58
N LYS A 161 5.05 2.34 23.99
CA LYS A 161 3.88 2.50 23.11
C LYS A 161 4.07 3.58 22.03
N GLU A 162 4.94 4.56 22.25
CA GLU A 162 5.21 5.63 21.27
C GLU A 162 6.10 5.16 20.10
N GLU A 163 6.66 3.96 20.21
CA GLU A 163 7.54 3.34 19.22
C GLU A 163 6.80 2.25 18.41
N GLN A 164 5.46 2.31 18.40
CA GLN A 164 4.61 1.39 17.63
C GLN A 164 4.18 2.02 16.31
N ILE A 165 4.02 1.19 15.29
CA ILE A 165 3.56 1.61 13.98
C ILE A 165 2.67 0.54 13.34
N TRP A 166 1.55 0.97 12.79
CA TRP A 166 0.72 0.12 11.95
C TRP A 166 1.29 0.09 10.52
N ILE A 167 1.62 -1.10 10.05
CA ILE A 167 1.89 -1.36 8.64
C ILE A 167 0.68 -2.03 8.04
N CYS A 168 0.07 -1.38 7.06
CA CYS A 168 -1.04 -1.92 6.30
C CYS A 168 -0.58 -2.18 4.87
N THR A 169 -0.86 -3.38 4.34
CA THR A 169 -0.75 -3.65 2.92
C THR A 169 -2.08 -4.11 2.33
N THR A 170 -2.41 -3.68 1.12
CA THR A 170 -3.63 -4.07 0.42
C THR A 170 -3.38 -4.34 -1.06
N HIS A 171 -4.29 -5.11 -1.66
CA HIS A 171 -4.40 -5.24 -3.11
C HIS A 171 -5.87 -5.02 -3.48
N LEU A 172 -6.20 -3.81 -3.96
CA LEU A 172 -7.57 -3.42 -4.31
C LEU A 172 -8.04 -4.07 -5.61
N ASN A 173 -9.35 -3.99 -5.88
CA ASN A 173 -9.96 -4.57 -7.07
C ASN A 173 -9.38 -3.96 -8.36
N TRP A 174 -8.91 -4.82 -9.26
CA TRP A 174 -8.27 -4.46 -10.53
C TRP A 174 -9.22 -3.90 -11.58
N ASN A 175 -10.51 -4.24 -11.51
CA ASN A 175 -11.46 -3.84 -12.55
C ASN A 175 -11.82 -2.35 -12.44
N HIS A 176 -11.15 -1.53 -13.24
CA HIS A 176 -11.37 -0.08 -13.35
C HIS A 176 -12.80 0.32 -13.77
N SER A 177 -13.59 -0.63 -14.29
CA SER A 177 -15.00 -0.38 -14.60
C SER A 177 -15.90 -0.32 -13.35
N LEU A 178 -15.37 -0.71 -12.18
CA LEU A 178 -16.07 -0.80 -10.89
C LEU A 178 -15.55 0.21 -9.84
N PRO A 179 -15.67 1.54 -10.09
CA PRO A 179 -15.20 2.56 -9.15
C PRO A 179 -15.96 2.52 -7.81
N ALA A 180 -17.22 2.07 -7.79
CA ALA A 180 -17.99 1.89 -6.56
C ALA A 180 -17.38 0.80 -5.66
N THR A 181 -16.92 -0.31 -6.25
CA THR A 181 -16.22 -1.38 -5.55
C THR A 181 -14.88 -0.91 -5.00
N GLN A 182 -14.09 -0.19 -5.79
CA GLN A 182 -12.81 0.35 -5.34
C GLN A 182 -13.01 1.38 -4.21
N LEU A 183 -14.02 2.25 -4.32
CA LEU A 183 -14.40 3.18 -3.25
C LEU A 183 -14.82 2.45 -1.98
N PHE A 184 -15.66 1.42 -2.09
CA PHE A 184 -16.05 0.58 -0.95
C PHE A 184 -14.82 0.05 -0.22
N GLN A 185 -13.90 -0.59 -0.95
CA GLN A 185 -12.71 -1.21 -0.35
C GLN A 185 -11.82 -0.19 0.37
N ILE A 186 -11.52 0.95 -0.24
CA ILE A 186 -10.66 1.95 0.42
C ILE A 186 -11.35 2.56 1.65
N ARG A 187 -12.67 2.76 1.60
CA ARG A 187 -13.45 3.22 2.75
C ARG A 187 -13.46 2.21 3.89
N THR A 188 -13.67 0.94 3.59
CA THR A 188 -13.61 -0.15 4.58
C THR A 188 -12.23 -0.22 5.21
N LEU A 189 -11.16 -0.09 4.42
CA LEU A 189 -9.78 -0.06 4.94
C LEU A 189 -9.58 1.08 5.95
N PHE A 190 -10.03 2.29 5.64
CA PHE A 190 -9.90 3.42 6.58
C PHE A 190 -10.81 3.29 7.81
N SER A 191 -12.02 2.77 7.65
CA SER A 191 -12.92 2.49 8.78
C SER A 191 -12.27 1.50 9.75
N GLU A 192 -11.66 0.45 9.20
CA GLU A 192 -11.00 -0.59 9.99
C GLU A 192 -9.71 -0.08 10.64
N LEU A 193 -8.91 0.71 9.92
CA LEU A 193 -7.77 1.40 10.50
C LEU A 193 -8.19 2.29 11.67
N SER A 194 -9.24 3.10 11.52
CA SER A 194 -9.76 3.95 12.60
C SER A 194 -10.28 3.14 13.79
N ARG A 195 -10.85 1.95 13.56
CA ARG A 195 -11.27 1.04 14.63
C ARG A 195 -10.06 0.49 15.38
N LEU A 196 -9.10 -0.09 14.66
CA LEU A 196 -7.87 -0.65 15.21
C LEU A 196 -7.06 0.41 15.97
N ASN A 197 -6.99 1.64 15.46
CA ASN A 197 -6.14 2.66 16.06
C ASN A 197 -6.66 3.15 17.43
N LYS A 198 -7.99 3.18 17.61
CA LYS A 198 -8.63 3.45 18.91
C LYS A 198 -8.27 2.39 19.96
N GLU A 199 -8.01 1.16 19.54
CA GLU A 199 -7.62 0.04 20.40
C GLU A 199 -6.11 0.06 20.74
N THR A 200 -5.31 0.85 20.00
CA THR A 200 -3.84 0.82 20.05
C THR A 200 -3.21 2.20 20.24
N HIS A 201 -3.83 3.06 21.05
CA HIS A 201 -3.28 4.36 21.48
C HIS A 201 -2.92 5.33 20.34
N ASP A 202 -3.71 5.36 19.26
CA ASP A 202 -3.47 6.27 18.13
C ASP A 202 -2.03 6.19 17.57
N SER A 203 -1.57 4.94 17.43
CA SER A 203 -0.30 4.60 16.80
C SER A 203 -0.24 5.14 15.36
N PRO A 204 0.92 5.69 14.94
CA PRO A 204 1.12 6.11 13.57
C PRO A 204 1.04 4.94 12.59
N PHE A 205 0.84 5.24 11.31
CA PHE A 205 0.62 4.20 10.32
C PHE A 205 1.20 4.52 8.93
N VAL A 206 1.50 3.44 8.18
CA VAL A 206 1.84 3.46 6.76
C VAL A 206 0.94 2.46 6.04
N ILE A 207 0.33 2.87 4.93
CA ILE A 207 -0.50 2.03 4.07
C ILE A 207 0.21 1.90 2.72
N VAL A 208 0.48 0.68 2.28
CA VAL A 208 1.18 0.41 1.03
C VAL A 208 0.46 -0.63 0.19
N GLY A 209 0.81 -0.71 -1.09
CA GLY A 209 0.41 -1.82 -1.94
C GLY A 209 -0.09 -1.40 -3.30
N ASP A 210 -0.81 -2.31 -3.93
CA ASP A 210 -1.41 -2.14 -5.24
C ASP A 210 -2.86 -1.67 -5.08
N PHE A 211 -3.09 -0.41 -5.44
CA PHE A 211 -4.40 0.21 -5.32
C PHE A 211 -5.23 0.04 -6.61
N ASN A 212 -4.64 -0.49 -7.68
CA ASN A 212 -5.29 -0.62 -9.00
C ASN A 212 -5.99 0.67 -9.46
N SER A 213 -5.40 1.81 -9.07
CA SER A 213 -6.04 3.11 -9.13
C SER A 213 -5.01 4.18 -9.46
N LYS A 214 -5.22 4.90 -10.57
CA LYS A 214 -4.36 6.02 -11.00
C LYS A 214 -4.52 7.24 -10.08
N PRO A 215 -3.57 8.20 -10.08
CA PRO A 215 -3.63 9.37 -9.21
C PRO A 215 -4.89 10.25 -9.36
N ASP A 216 -5.55 10.20 -10.51
CA ASP A 216 -6.78 10.91 -10.87
C ASP A 216 -8.07 10.11 -10.59
N SER A 217 -7.97 8.96 -9.94
CA SER A 217 -9.10 8.08 -9.65
C SER A 217 -9.85 8.47 -8.37
N ILE A 218 -11.07 7.92 -8.23
CA ILE A 218 -11.91 8.10 -7.04
C ILE A 218 -11.26 7.65 -5.73
N VAL A 219 -10.40 6.63 -5.78
CA VAL A 219 -9.68 6.13 -4.61
C VAL A 219 -8.72 7.19 -4.09
N HIS A 220 -7.97 7.81 -4.99
CA HIS A 220 -7.01 8.86 -4.67
C HIS A 220 -7.69 10.15 -4.23
N ASP A 221 -8.77 10.52 -4.89
CA ASP A 221 -9.61 11.65 -4.49
C ASP A 221 -10.11 11.47 -3.04
N TYR A 222 -10.64 10.29 -2.72
CA TYR A 222 -11.09 9.97 -1.37
C TYR A 222 -9.96 10.03 -0.34
N ILE A 223 -8.80 9.42 -0.63
CA ILE A 223 -7.61 9.43 0.26
C ILE A 223 -7.13 10.87 0.52
N LYS A 224 -7.07 11.70 -0.52
CA LYS A 224 -6.52 13.05 -0.46
C LYS A 224 -7.46 14.02 0.25
N ASN A 225 -8.75 13.98 -0.10
CA ASN A 225 -9.72 14.96 0.39
C ASN A 225 -10.40 14.53 1.69
N GLY A 226 -10.31 13.24 2.05
CA GLY A 226 -11.05 12.69 3.17
C GLY A 226 -12.42 12.19 2.82
N VAL A 227 -12.99 12.71 1.75
CA VAL A 227 -14.41 12.69 1.44
C VAL A 227 -14.55 12.71 -0.07
N LEU A 228 -15.53 11.99 -0.61
CA LEU A 228 -15.89 12.10 -2.01
C LEU A 228 -16.73 13.37 -2.19
N THR A 229 -16.32 14.27 -3.08
CA THR A 229 -17.14 15.45 -3.41
C THR A 229 -18.24 15.09 -4.40
N ASP A 230 -19.39 15.74 -4.30
CA ASP A 230 -20.52 15.55 -5.23
C ASP A 230 -20.26 16.14 -6.62
N THR A 231 -19.20 16.95 -6.75
CA THR A 231 -18.70 17.51 -8.00
C THR A 231 -17.70 16.60 -8.73
N ALA A 232 -17.30 15.47 -8.15
CA ALA A 232 -16.36 14.56 -8.79
C ALA A 232 -16.97 13.88 -10.02
N ASP A 233 -16.20 13.73 -11.10
CA ASP A 233 -16.66 13.13 -12.36
C ASP A 233 -17.25 11.71 -12.18
N TYR A 234 -16.75 10.98 -11.19
CA TYR A 234 -17.19 9.62 -10.86
C TYR A 234 -18.43 9.57 -9.96
N TYR A 235 -18.83 10.69 -9.35
CA TYR A 235 -19.86 10.73 -8.30
C TYR A 235 -21.19 10.18 -8.79
N SER A 236 -21.67 10.63 -9.96
CA SER A 236 -22.95 10.16 -10.53
C SER A 236 -22.96 8.65 -10.77
N LYS A 237 -21.89 8.11 -11.37
CA LYS A 237 -21.76 6.67 -11.65
C LYS A 237 -21.72 5.84 -10.36
N VAL A 238 -21.02 6.32 -9.34
CA VAL A 238 -20.99 5.63 -8.04
C VAL A 238 -22.33 5.74 -7.33
N ARG A 239 -22.96 6.92 -7.38
CA ARG A 239 -24.27 7.15 -6.78
C ARG A 239 -25.35 6.24 -7.38
N GLU A 240 -25.31 5.94 -8.67
CA GLU A 240 -26.21 4.97 -9.31
C GLU A 240 -26.12 3.57 -8.69
N VAL A 241 -24.92 3.13 -8.29
CA VAL A 241 -24.71 1.84 -7.62
C VAL A 241 -25.22 1.88 -6.18
N TYR A 242 -24.95 2.96 -5.44
CA TYR A 242 -25.29 3.04 -4.02
C TYR A 242 -26.73 3.45 -3.73
N LEU A 243 -27.40 4.20 -4.61
CA LEU A 243 -28.74 4.73 -4.37
C LEU A 243 -29.77 3.62 -4.06
N PRO A 244 -29.84 2.52 -4.84
CA PRO A 244 -30.74 1.41 -4.51
C PRO A 244 -30.39 0.73 -3.18
N LEU A 245 -29.12 0.76 -2.75
CA LEU A 245 -28.67 0.15 -1.48
C LEU A 245 -29.21 0.89 -0.26
N PHE A 246 -29.62 2.15 -0.43
CA PHE A 246 -30.25 2.95 0.61
C PHE A 246 -31.77 3.10 0.39
N ASN A 247 -32.41 2.16 -0.30
CA ASN A 247 -33.84 2.18 -0.65
C ASN A 247 -34.23 3.44 -1.44
N ASP A 248 -33.38 3.82 -2.40
CA ASP A 248 -33.54 5.01 -3.23
C ASP A 248 -33.62 6.34 -2.46
N ASP A 249 -33.11 6.35 -1.22
CA ASP A 249 -33.03 7.56 -0.39
C ASP A 249 -31.81 8.40 -0.78
N PRO A 250 -32.00 9.55 -1.45
CA PRO A 250 -30.89 10.39 -1.90
C PRO A 250 -30.11 10.99 -0.74
N THR A 251 -30.77 11.24 0.40
CA THR A 251 -30.15 11.88 1.57
C THR A 251 -29.20 10.90 2.26
N LYS A 252 -29.65 9.66 2.48
CA LYS A 252 -28.79 8.61 3.05
C LYS A 252 -27.63 8.25 2.13
N THR A 253 -27.90 8.15 0.83
CA THR A 253 -26.86 7.86 -0.16
C THR A 253 -25.78 8.94 -0.18
N THR A 254 -26.18 10.21 -0.28
CA THR A 254 -25.23 11.34 -0.24
C THR A 254 -24.48 11.38 1.09
N LYS A 255 -25.17 11.17 2.22
CA LYS A 255 -24.53 11.12 3.55
C LYS A 255 -23.48 10.00 3.62
N TYR A 256 -23.79 8.81 3.10
CA TYR A 256 -22.84 7.72 3.04
C TYR A 256 -21.66 8.10 2.14
N LEU A 257 -21.88 8.50 0.89
CA LEU A 257 -20.80 8.80 -0.07
C LEU A 257 -19.90 9.95 0.37
N THR A 258 -20.45 10.96 1.05
CA THR A 258 -19.72 12.14 1.52
C THR A 258 -19.28 12.02 2.99
N GLU A 259 -19.27 10.81 3.56
CA GLU A 259 -18.77 10.59 4.92
C GLU A 259 -17.22 10.69 4.96
N PRO A 260 -16.65 11.61 5.77
CA PRO A 260 -15.22 11.81 5.80
C PRO A 260 -14.50 10.72 6.61
N HIS A 261 -13.34 10.25 6.14
CA HIS A 261 -12.45 9.45 6.98
C HIS A 261 -11.68 10.30 8.00
N THR A 262 -11.24 9.67 9.09
CA THR A 262 -10.58 10.31 10.23
C THR A 262 -9.28 11.04 9.83
N TYR A 263 -8.54 10.51 8.86
CA TYR A 263 -7.17 10.92 8.54
C TYR A 263 -6.99 11.97 7.41
N LYS A 264 -8.06 12.67 7.01
CA LYS A 264 -8.10 13.52 5.79
C LYS A 264 -7.08 14.67 5.68
N LYS A 265 -6.43 15.06 6.78
CA LYS A 265 -5.37 16.10 6.79
C LYS A 265 -3.98 15.54 7.10
N ALA A 266 -3.92 14.24 7.38
CA ALA A 266 -2.78 13.55 7.91
C ALA A 266 -2.14 12.61 6.87
N LEU A 267 -2.80 12.33 5.74
CA LEU A 267 -2.28 11.42 4.71
C LEU A 267 -1.47 12.14 3.64
N GLU A 268 -0.37 11.54 3.26
CA GLU A 268 0.46 11.97 2.13
C GLU A 268 1.08 10.75 1.43
N SER A 269 1.18 10.77 0.11
CA SER A 269 1.96 9.77 -0.64
C SER A 269 3.45 10.09 -0.50
N ALA A 270 4.29 9.08 -0.25
CA ALA A 270 5.74 9.24 -0.20
C ALA A 270 6.33 9.65 -1.56
N TYR A 271 5.66 9.27 -2.65
CA TYR A 271 5.99 9.65 -4.02
C TYR A 271 4.95 10.66 -4.52
N ASN A 272 5.32 11.93 -4.55
CA ASN A 272 4.43 13.05 -4.88
C ASN A 272 5.20 14.21 -5.56
N ASP A 273 4.48 15.25 -5.97
CA ASP A 273 5.05 16.42 -6.69
C ASP A 273 6.13 17.19 -5.91
N ASN A 274 6.12 17.12 -4.57
CA ASN A 274 7.10 17.77 -3.69
C ASN A 274 8.34 16.89 -3.42
N THR A 275 8.31 15.63 -3.83
CA THR A 275 9.36 14.65 -3.56
C THR A 275 9.89 14.08 -4.88
N PHE A 276 9.33 12.97 -5.33
CA PHE A 276 9.58 12.36 -6.61
C PHE A 276 8.29 11.73 -7.11
N LEU A 277 7.82 12.16 -8.28
CA LEU A 277 6.64 11.57 -8.92
C LEU A 277 7.07 10.38 -9.77
N MET A 278 6.56 9.19 -9.43
CA MET A 278 6.80 7.99 -10.25
C MET A 278 6.06 8.12 -11.58
N PRO A 279 6.76 8.00 -12.73
CA PRO A 279 6.11 8.11 -14.04
C PRO A 279 5.18 6.92 -14.32
N PHE A 280 5.52 5.74 -13.82
CA PHE A 280 4.69 4.54 -13.83
C PHE A 280 5.20 3.56 -12.76
N THR A 281 4.34 2.66 -12.33
CA THR A 281 4.70 1.50 -11.50
C THR A 281 4.43 0.19 -12.19
N THR A 282 3.59 0.16 -13.23
CA THR A 282 3.32 -1.03 -14.04
C THR A 282 3.30 -0.70 -15.53
N ARG A 283 3.72 -1.67 -16.35
CA ARG A 283 3.74 -1.52 -17.82
C ARG A 283 3.65 -2.86 -18.54
N ILE A 284 2.51 -3.11 -19.19
CA ILE A 284 2.28 -4.26 -20.05
C ILE A 284 1.86 -3.77 -21.45
N VAL A 285 2.63 -4.12 -22.49
CA VAL A 285 2.41 -3.60 -23.87
C VAL A 285 1.01 -3.95 -24.37
N ASN A 286 0.31 -2.97 -24.94
CA ASN A 286 -1.06 -3.05 -25.44
C ASN A 286 -2.15 -3.33 -24.38
N HIS A 287 -1.78 -3.40 -23.09
CA HIS A 287 -2.72 -3.68 -22.00
C HIS A 287 -2.84 -2.47 -21.07
N PHE A 288 -1.75 -2.08 -20.40
CA PHE A 288 -1.80 -1.02 -19.40
C PHE A 288 -0.45 -0.38 -19.13
N CYS A 289 -0.48 0.92 -18.80
CA CYS A 289 0.63 1.67 -18.24
C CYS A 289 0.08 2.67 -17.23
N GLY A 290 0.69 2.73 -16.05
CA GLY A 290 0.32 3.73 -15.06
C GLY A 290 1.01 3.54 -13.73
N THR A 291 0.81 4.53 -12.86
CA THR A 291 1.14 4.45 -11.44
C THR A 291 -0.11 3.96 -10.72
N ILE A 292 -0.03 2.78 -10.12
CA ILE A 292 -1.13 2.17 -9.34
C ILE A 292 -0.67 1.61 -7.99
N ASP A 293 0.64 1.63 -7.73
CA ASP A 293 1.24 1.23 -6.47
C ASP A 293 1.65 2.47 -5.67
N TYR A 294 1.43 2.45 -4.35
CA TYR A 294 1.66 3.63 -3.51
C TYR A 294 2.19 3.28 -2.13
N ILE A 295 2.84 4.26 -1.51
CA ILE A 295 3.20 4.29 -0.09
C ILE A 295 2.58 5.54 0.51
N TYR A 296 1.50 5.38 1.27
CA TYR A 296 0.88 6.46 2.04
C TYR A 296 1.33 6.41 3.50
N TYR A 297 1.61 7.57 4.07
CA TYR A 297 2.02 7.69 5.47
C TYR A 297 1.24 8.78 6.19
N GLN A 298 1.18 8.66 7.51
CA GLN A 298 0.65 9.69 8.40
C GLN A 298 1.67 10.84 8.59
N ARG A 299 1.55 11.93 7.82
CA ARG A 299 2.53 13.01 7.66
C ARG A 299 2.80 13.89 8.89
N ASP A 300 1.88 13.91 9.84
CA ASP A 300 2.02 14.57 11.14
C ASP A 300 2.81 13.74 12.15
N ARG A 301 3.03 12.44 11.88
CA ARG A 301 3.75 11.51 12.77
C ARG A 301 4.93 10.82 12.10
N ILE A 302 5.03 10.84 10.77
CA ILE A 302 6.04 10.15 9.98
C ILE A 302 6.56 11.11 8.89
N ARG A 303 7.86 11.06 8.59
CA ARG A 303 8.47 11.85 7.49
C ARG A 303 9.37 11.00 6.60
N PRO A 304 9.26 11.09 5.27
CA PRO A 304 10.13 10.35 4.36
C PRO A 304 11.52 10.97 4.35
N ARG A 305 12.54 10.19 4.70
CA ARG A 305 13.96 10.58 4.66
C ARG A 305 14.61 10.28 3.32
N GLN A 306 14.32 9.11 2.75
CA GLN A 306 14.87 8.69 1.48
C GLN A 306 13.83 7.92 0.67
N LEU A 307 13.90 8.02 -0.66
CA LEU A 307 13.06 7.25 -1.58
C LEU A 307 13.93 6.39 -2.49
N LEU A 308 13.43 5.25 -2.93
CA LEU A 308 14.07 4.51 -4.00
C LEU A 308 14.00 5.35 -5.27
N ASN A 309 15.13 5.49 -5.95
CA ASN A 309 15.16 6.19 -7.21
C ASN A 309 14.35 5.39 -8.22
N ALA A 310 13.57 6.05 -9.09
CA ALA A 310 12.91 5.31 -10.14
C ALA A 310 13.95 4.62 -11.01
N LEU A 311 13.67 3.35 -11.33
CA LEU A 311 14.49 2.60 -12.28
C LEU A 311 14.41 3.26 -13.67
N TYR A 312 13.30 3.94 -13.96
CA TYR A 312 13.05 4.71 -15.18
C TYR A 312 12.52 6.11 -14.81
N ASN A 313 13.37 7.14 -14.94
CA ASN A 313 13.12 8.46 -14.33
C ASN A 313 12.24 9.42 -15.15
N ASP A 314 12.11 9.22 -16.46
CA ASP A 314 11.40 10.14 -17.37
C ASP A 314 10.11 9.55 -17.96
N GLY A 315 9.86 8.26 -17.72
CA GLY A 315 8.72 7.54 -18.32
C GLY A 315 8.83 7.33 -19.83
N GLU A 316 9.87 7.82 -20.50
CA GLU A 316 10.05 7.67 -21.95
C GLU A 316 10.20 6.19 -22.33
N GLN A 317 10.87 5.43 -21.47
CA GLN A 317 10.99 3.99 -21.64
C GLN A 317 9.61 3.31 -21.72
N ALA A 318 8.63 3.73 -20.90
CA ALA A 318 7.29 3.15 -20.91
C ALA A 318 6.47 3.51 -22.16
N LYS A 319 6.86 4.55 -22.91
CA LYS A 319 6.20 4.92 -24.17
C LYS A 319 6.63 4.04 -25.34
N ARG A 320 7.71 3.26 -25.20
CA ARG A 320 8.22 2.41 -26.27
C ARG A 320 7.40 1.12 -26.39
N ASP A 321 7.09 0.73 -27.62
CA ASP A 321 6.34 -0.50 -27.91
C ASP A 321 7.14 -1.78 -27.63
N ASP A 322 8.47 -1.66 -27.56
CA ASP A 322 9.40 -2.77 -27.26
C ASP A 322 9.67 -2.93 -25.75
N PHE A 323 9.13 -2.06 -24.91
CA PHE A 323 9.29 -2.13 -23.47
C PHE A 323 8.03 -2.69 -22.79
N THR A 324 8.20 -3.81 -22.09
CA THR A 324 7.17 -4.44 -21.26
C THR A 324 7.78 -4.93 -19.96
N LEU A 325 6.94 -5.10 -18.96
CA LEU A 325 7.19 -5.85 -17.75
C LEU A 325 6.26 -7.09 -17.73
N PRO A 326 6.67 -8.21 -17.10
CA PRO A 326 8.05 -8.53 -16.70
C PRO A 326 8.97 -8.68 -17.92
N ASN A 327 10.29 -8.67 -17.71
CA ASN A 327 11.28 -8.85 -18.77
C ASN A 327 12.58 -9.49 -18.22
N GLU A 328 13.67 -9.46 -19.00
CA GLU A 328 14.96 -10.06 -18.63
C GLU A 328 15.52 -9.54 -17.30
N GLN A 329 15.22 -8.28 -16.96
CA GLN A 329 15.77 -7.57 -15.82
C GLN A 329 14.78 -7.45 -14.67
N HIS A 330 13.46 -7.47 -14.95
CA HIS A 330 12.41 -7.18 -13.98
C HIS A 330 11.47 -8.39 -13.83
N PRO A 331 11.32 -8.98 -12.62
CA PRO A 331 10.61 -10.24 -12.42
C PRO A 331 9.10 -10.13 -12.21
N SER A 332 8.56 -8.91 -12.24
CA SER A 332 7.13 -8.63 -12.15
C SER A 332 6.73 -7.63 -13.23
N ASP A 333 5.44 -7.57 -13.54
CA ASP A 333 4.82 -6.52 -14.32
C ASP A 333 4.75 -5.17 -13.60
N HIS A 334 5.06 -5.16 -12.29
CA HIS A 334 5.21 -3.98 -11.46
C HIS A 334 6.70 -3.65 -11.18
N LEU A 335 6.95 -2.41 -10.77
CA LEU A 335 8.21 -1.92 -10.25
C LEU A 335 8.12 -1.71 -8.74
N PRO A 336 9.18 -2.00 -7.98
CA PRO A 336 9.19 -1.82 -6.53
C PRO A 336 9.15 -0.34 -6.14
N LEU A 337 8.44 -0.02 -5.06
CA LEU A 337 8.54 1.26 -4.36
C LEU A 337 9.15 1.04 -2.99
N MET A 338 10.12 1.86 -2.60
CA MET A 338 10.68 1.81 -1.27
C MET A 338 10.91 3.21 -0.71
N ALA A 339 10.64 3.37 0.58
CA ALA A 339 10.89 4.61 1.30
C ALA A 339 11.55 4.30 2.63
N GLU A 340 12.46 5.15 3.05
CA GLU A 340 12.97 5.20 4.41
C GLU A 340 12.31 6.37 5.13
N PHE A 341 11.80 6.11 6.31
CA PHE A 341 11.02 7.03 7.12
C PHE A 341 11.69 7.31 8.45
N VAL A 342 11.36 8.48 8.99
CA VAL A 342 11.58 8.87 10.38
C VAL A 342 10.25 8.84 11.11
N LEU A 343 10.24 8.26 12.31
CA LEU A 343 9.13 8.39 13.25
C LEU A 343 9.30 9.70 14.04
N LEU A 344 8.33 10.60 13.93
CA LEU A 344 8.35 11.84 14.69
C LEU A 344 7.99 11.55 16.15
N PRO A 345 8.66 12.20 17.12
CA PRO A 345 8.22 12.15 18.51
C PRO A 345 6.76 12.56 18.62
N SER A 346 6.02 11.93 19.53
CA SER A 346 4.70 12.44 19.94
C SER A 346 4.89 13.83 20.55
N SER A 347 4.88 14.89 19.74
CA SER A 347 4.90 16.23 20.28
C SER A 347 3.62 16.41 21.10
N SER A 348 3.76 16.57 22.42
CA SER A 348 2.77 17.24 23.26
C SER A 348 2.29 18.46 22.47
N THR A 349 1.00 18.49 22.14
CA THR A 349 0.31 19.63 21.56
C THR A 349 0.77 20.92 22.23
N ASN A 350 1.73 21.61 21.63
CA ASN A 350 2.08 22.97 21.98
C ASN A 350 1.90 23.77 20.70
N ASP A 351 0.66 24.24 20.56
CA ASP A 351 0.32 25.43 19.81
C ASP A 351 1.26 26.56 20.24
N ASN A 352 2.35 26.75 19.49
CA ASN A 352 3.11 27.99 19.47
C ASN A 352 3.61 28.20 18.04
N ILE A 353 2.65 28.27 17.10
CA ILE A 353 2.86 29.07 15.91
C ILE A 353 2.66 30.51 16.37
N SER A 354 3.75 31.13 16.82
CA SER A 354 3.82 32.58 16.91
C SER A 354 3.68 33.12 15.49
N GLU A 355 2.52 33.69 15.18
CA GLU A 355 2.35 34.62 14.07
C GLU A 355 3.33 35.79 14.27
N SER A 356 4.49 35.74 13.62
CA SER A 356 5.28 36.93 13.43
C SER A 356 4.63 37.76 12.32
N LYS A 357 3.75 38.68 12.75
CA LYS A 357 3.42 39.88 11.98
C LYS A 357 4.72 40.57 11.55
N LYS A 358 4.88 40.77 10.25
CA LYS A 358 5.25 42.07 9.67
C LYS A 358 4.87 42.13 8.21
#